data_AF-A0ABD4KYC1-F1
#
_entry.id   AF-A0ABD4KYC1-F1
#
_cell.length_a   1.000
_cell.length_b   1.000
_cell.length_c   1.000
_cell.angle_alpha   90.00
_cell.angle_beta   90.00
_cell.angle_gamma   90.00
#
_symmetry.space_group_name_H-M   'P 1'
#
loop_
_entity.id
_entity.type
_entity.pdbx_description
1 polymer ?
#
loop_
_entity_poly.entity_id
_entity_poly.type
_entity_poly.pdbx_seq_one_letter_code
_entity_poly.pdbx_strand_id
1 'polypeptide(L)' 'MTPHPDSPNAKWLRHGYWIERLPRRGAGKHHRIIRAPSGQIVLQDASHEEELAWINQHLEKAS' A
#
# COMPACT_ATOMS: atom_id res chain seq x y z
N MET A 1 17.18 -0.20 -7.91
CA MET A 1 16.13 -0.99 -8.59
C MET A 1 14.87 -0.13 -8.59
N THR A 2 14.46 0.38 -9.76
CA THR A 2 13.26 1.23 -9.85
C THR A 2 12.03 0.32 -9.69
N PRO A 3 11.12 0.58 -8.74
CA PRO A 3 9.92 -0.25 -8.60
C PRO A 3 9.10 -0.18 -9.88
N HIS A 4 8.52 -1.32 -10.28
CA HIS A 4 7.63 -1.39 -11.44
C HIS A 4 6.50 -0.34 -11.26
N PRO A 5 6.18 0.48 -12.29
CA PRO A 5 5.21 1.57 -12.16
C PRO A 5 3.82 1.09 -11.69
N ASP A 6 3.44 -0.14 -12.03
CA ASP A 6 2.18 -0.75 -11.59
C ASP A 6 2.26 -1.53 -10.27
N SER A 7 3.41 -1.54 -9.60
CA SER A 7 3.50 -2.14 -8.26
C SER A 7 2.68 -1.35 -7.25
N PRO A 8 2.10 -1.99 -6.20
CA PRO A 8 1.38 -1.28 -5.15
C PRO A 8 2.19 -0.11 -4.57
N ASN A 9 3.49 -0.31 -4.34
CA ASN A 9 4.37 0.74 -3.82
C ASN A 9 4.39 1.98 -4.72
N ALA A 10 4.57 1.79 -6.04
CA ALA A 10 4.60 2.90 -6.98
C ALA A 10 3.25 3.62 -7.05
N LYS A 11 2.15 2.87 -7.02
CA LYS A 11 0.80 3.44 -7.03
C LYS A 11 0.49 4.23 -5.76
N TRP A 12 0.77 3.69 -4.58
CA TRP A 12 0.59 4.42 -3.32
C TRP A 12 1.39 5.72 -3.28
N LEU A 13 2.67 5.67 -3.65
CA LEU A 13 3.54 6.84 -3.69
C LEU A 13 3.05 7.90 -4.69
N ARG A 14 2.57 7.46 -5.87
CA ARG A 14 2.00 8.36 -6.89
C ARG A 14 0.81 9.16 -6.36
N HIS A 15 0.01 8.57 -5.48
CA HIS A 15 -1.16 9.21 -4.86
C HIS A 15 -0.86 9.90 -3.51
N GLY A 16 0.42 9.99 -3.12
CA GLY A 16 0.82 10.67 -1.88
C GLY A 16 0.57 9.87 -0.59
N TYR A 17 0.30 8.56 -0.69
CA TYR A 17 0.12 7.70 0.46
C TYR A 17 1.46 7.30 1.07
N TRP A 18 1.48 7.13 2.40
CA TRP A 18 2.63 6.68 3.15
C TRP A 18 2.58 5.18 3.40
N ILE A 19 3.73 4.50 3.23
CA ILE A 19 3.86 3.05 3.47
C ILE A 19 4.83 2.84 4.63
N GLU A 20 4.32 2.29 5.72
CA GLU A 20 5.12 1.88 6.88
C GLU A 20 5.27 0.35 6.88
N ARG A 21 6.48 -0.18 7.04
CA ARG A 21 6.76 -1.62 7.08
C ARG A 21 7.16 -2.03 8.49
N LEU A 22 6.35 -2.88 9.10
CA LEU A 22 6.55 -3.34 10.47
C LEU A 22 6.87 -4.83 10.49
N PRO A 23 7.87 -5.27 11.27
CA PRO A 23 8.16 -6.69 11.41
C PRO A 23 6.99 -7.42 12.09
N ARG A 24 6.56 -8.57 11.56
CA ARG A 24 5.69 -9.49 12.30
C ARG A 24 6.53 -10.29 13.30
N ARG A 25 6.01 -10.51 14.51
CA ARG A 25 6.69 -11.37 15.50
C ARG A 25 6.78 -12.81 14.94
N GLY A 26 7.99 -13.36 14.90
CA GLY A 26 8.22 -14.80 14.81
C GLY A 26 8.58 -15.41 13.45
N ALA A 27 8.56 -14.69 12.32
CA ALA A 27 8.89 -15.34 11.05
C ALA A 27 9.24 -14.38 9.89
N GLY A 28 10.22 -13.47 10.01
CA GLY A 28 10.85 -12.74 8.89
C GLY A 28 9.95 -11.93 7.93
N LYS A 29 8.63 -11.95 8.12
CA LYS A 29 7.62 -11.31 7.28
C LYS A 29 7.33 -9.94 7.86
N HIS A 30 7.21 -8.96 6.98
CA HIS A 30 6.77 -7.62 7.35
C HIS A 30 5.29 -7.50 7.02
N HIS A 31 4.54 -6.85 7.89
CA HIS A 31 3.24 -6.29 7.52
C HIS A 31 3.39 -4.82 7.19
N ARG A 32 2.37 -4.25 6.55
CA ARG A 32 2.40 -2.85 6.15
C ARG A 32 1.22 -2.10 6.77
N ILE A 33 1.44 -0.82 7.01
CA ILE A 33 0.39 0.16 7.30
C ILE A 33 0.44 1.18 6.16
N ILE A 34 -0.70 1.42 5.53
CA ILE A 34 -0.88 2.42 4.47
C ILE A 34 -1.66 3.58 5.06
N ARG A 35 -1.06 4.78 4.98
CA ARG A 35 -1.64 6.02 5.50
C ARG A 35 -1.98 6.96 4.35
N ALA A 36 -3.17 7.54 4.38
CA ALA A 36 -3.57 8.63 3.51
C ALA A 36 -2.71 9.88 3.78
N PRO A 37 -2.68 10.86 2.86
CA PRO A 37 -2.04 12.17 3.09
C PRO A 37 -2.53 12.89 4.36
N SER A 38 -3.77 12.61 4.80
CA SER A 38 -4.33 13.12 6.05
C SER A 38 -3.75 12.48 7.32
N GLY A 39 -2.96 11.43 7.19
CA GLY A 39 -2.44 10.62 8.30
C GLY A 39 -3.33 9.44 8.72
N GLN A 40 -4.56 9.35 8.20
CA GLN A 40 -5.48 8.25 8.48
C GLN A 40 -4.95 6.93 7.94
N ILE A 41 -5.03 5.85 8.73
CA ILE A 41 -4.76 4.48 8.25
C ILE A 41 -5.93 4.04 7.38
N VAL A 42 -5.64 3.69 6.12
CA VAL A 42 -6.65 3.17 5.18
C VAL A 42 -6.53 1.67 4.94
N LEU A 43 -5.34 1.11 5.20
CA LEU A 43 -5.07 -0.30 5.04
C LEU A 43 -3.98 -0.76 6.01
N GLN A 44 -4.13 -1.92 6.61
CA GLN A 44 -3.13 -2.52 7.50
C GLN A 44 -3.12 -4.03 7.33
N ASP A 45 -1.92 -4.60 7.36
CA ASP A 45 -1.68 -6.05 7.29
C ASP A 45 -2.31 -6.76 6.08
N ALA A 46 -2.55 -6.01 5.00
CA ALA A 46 -3.12 -6.49 3.78
C ALA A 46 -2.10 -7.28 2.93
N SER A 47 -2.62 -8.24 2.20
CA SER A 47 -1.93 -8.92 1.11
C SER A 47 -1.73 -8.00 -0.10
N HIS A 48 -0.88 -8.45 -1.02
CA HIS A 48 -0.63 -7.73 -2.28
C HIS A 48 -1.94 -7.52 -3.08
N GLU A 49 -2.80 -8.54 -3.14
CA GLU A 49 -4.05 -8.49 -3.89
C GLU A 49 -5.05 -7.50 -3.28
N GLU A 50 -5.14 -7.48 -1.94
CA GLU A 50 -5.97 -6.52 -1.21
C GLU A 50 -5.47 -5.08 -1.40
N GLU A 51 -4.15 -4.84 -1.40
CA GLU A 51 -3.59 -3.52 -1.73
C GLU A 51 -4.02 -3.07 -3.13
N LEU A 52 -3.86 -3.92 -4.15
CA LEU A 52 -4.24 -3.59 -5.53
C LEU A 52 -5.74 -3.37 -5.70
N ALA A 53 -6.57 -4.22 -5.09
CA ALA A 53 -8.01 -4.08 -5.14
C ALA A 53 -8.45 -2.74 -4.53
N TRP A 54 -7.89 -2.36 -3.38
CA TRP A 54 -8.19 -1.08 -2.75
C TRP A 54 -7.79 0.10 -3.64
N ILE A 55 -6.56 0.09 -4.18
CA ILE A 55 -6.05 1.13 -5.09
C ILE A 55 -6.99 1.29 -6.29
N ASN A 56 -7.36 0.19 -6.92
CA ASN A 56 -8.22 0.22 -8.10
C ASN A 56 -9.62 0.77 -7.79
N GLN A 57 -10.17 0.46 -6.62
CA GLN A 57 -11.50 0.91 -6.20
C GLN A 57 -11.55 2.38 -5.76
N HIS A 58 -10.46 2.92 -5.22
CA HIS A 58 -10.46 4.23 -4.55
C HIS A 58 -9.61 5.29 -5.25
N LEU A 59 -8.57 4.91 -5.97
CA LEU A 59 -7.57 5.83 -6.55
C LEU A 59 -7.52 5.79 -8.08
N GLU A 60 -7.73 4.61 -8.68
CA GLU A 60 -7.65 4.40 -10.13
C GLU A 60 -9.01 4.15 -10.78
N LYS A 61 -10.11 4.57 -10.15
CA LYS A 61 -11.47 4.35 -10.68
C LYS A 61 -11.47 4.67 -12.18
N ALA A 62 -11.83 3.66 -12.97
CA ALA A 62 -11.94 3.74 -14.42
C ALA A 62 -12.64 5.05 -14.81
N SER A 63 -11.91 5.90 -15.51
CA SER A 63 -12.48 7.03 -16.25
C SER A 63 -13.43 6.53 -17.33
#